data_AF-A0A931AM19-F1
#
_entry.id   AF-A0A931AM19-F1
#
_cell.length_a   1.000
_cell.length_b   1.000
_cell.length_c   1.000
_cell.angle_alpha   90.00
_cell.angle_beta   90.00
_cell.angle_gamma   90.00
#
_symmetry.space_group_name_H-M   'P 1'
#
loop_
_entity.id
_entity.type
_entity.pdbx_description
1 polymer ?
#
loop_
_entity_poly.entity_id
_entity_poly.type
_entity_poly.pdbx_seq_one_letter_code
_entity_poly.pdbx_strand_id
1 'polypeptide(L)'
;GVVLGLAVLVRVDGLRDVLPVLAFAGSLIAMRRFARPQGALGVPLLAGLVAGAGLGMLAAYLLARPYLVYLSSSVRPLLLICAGVLALILVGTAAARLLARIRLPKWAPGAGAGLVVLLMAGLYARPWLQTVTRVPTNDGDLRTKLMIAQIQEANGLPIDGTRLYFENSLHWVVWYLGVPVVVLATVAAAMLVRRLLHDGTPFEWLLPLAVVGWTTVTTLIRPEITPDHPWAARRLVPIVIPGLILLAAYGLARLRDLVARRGPRVRRWGMVAAVLLVLAPPVVTSIGTAFTPVERGEAAAVEAMCARIPRDASVLIVERVTGDRFTQVVRGMCDRPAALVERYGLETAPEDEVRRQAERVRAAGRVPVVLAAESDQVSPYGRPAQIMGLVTRQDERSLVDAPNGTWSLRINVWMAMA
;
A
#
# COMPACT_ATOMS: atom_id res chain seq x y z
N GLY A 1 8.28 -6.76 18.73
CA GLY A 1 9.54 -6.87 17.98
C GLY A 1 9.31 -7.62 16.69
N VAL A 2 9.35 -8.95 16.74
CA VAL A 2 9.29 -9.84 15.57
C VAL A 2 8.12 -9.54 14.64
N VAL A 3 6.89 -9.48 15.16
CA VAL A 3 5.68 -9.20 14.35
C VAL A 3 5.79 -7.87 13.57
N LEU A 4 6.31 -6.81 14.20
CA LEU A 4 6.50 -5.52 13.53
C LEU A 4 7.59 -5.62 12.45
N GLY A 5 8.68 -6.33 12.72
CA GLY A 5 9.74 -6.56 11.73
C GLY A 5 9.30 -7.40 10.54
N LEU A 6 8.42 -8.39 10.76
CA LEU A 6 7.85 -9.23 9.71
C LEU A 6 6.93 -8.45 8.75
N ALA A 7 6.58 -7.20 9.04
CA ALA A 7 5.94 -6.34 8.04
C ALA A 7 6.78 -6.23 6.76
N VAL A 8 8.12 -6.27 6.87
CA VAL A 8 9.06 -6.25 5.73
C VAL A 8 8.93 -7.48 4.83
N LEU A 9 8.52 -8.63 5.39
CA LEU A 9 8.31 -9.87 4.63
C LEU A 9 7.13 -9.74 3.66
N VAL A 10 6.08 -9.02 4.08
CA VAL A 10 4.85 -8.84 3.28
C VAL A 10 4.99 -7.67 2.31
N ARG A 11 5.78 -6.65 2.67
CA ARG A 11 5.94 -5.41 1.90
C ARG A 11 7.30 -4.78 2.12
N VAL A 12 7.99 -4.49 1.02
CA VAL A 12 9.29 -3.80 1.06
C VAL A 12 9.19 -2.43 1.74
N ASP A 13 8.07 -1.71 1.53
CA ASP A 13 7.81 -0.41 2.16
C ASP A 13 7.58 -0.50 3.67
N GLY A 14 7.33 -1.72 4.20
CA GLY A 14 7.26 -1.97 5.63
C GLY A 14 8.54 -1.55 6.36
N LEU A 15 9.67 -1.46 5.65
CA LEU A 15 10.92 -0.94 6.19
C LEU A 15 10.79 0.53 6.64
N ARG A 16 10.01 1.33 5.90
CA ARG A 16 9.66 2.71 6.28
C ARG A 16 8.74 2.73 7.50
N ASP A 17 7.75 1.84 7.55
CA ASP A 17 6.73 1.78 8.60
C ASP A 17 7.31 1.40 9.97
N VAL A 18 8.43 0.67 10.01
CA VAL A 18 9.08 0.24 11.26
C VAL A 18 10.06 1.27 11.85
N LEU A 19 10.38 2.36 11.14
CA LEU A 19 11.31 3.39 11.65
C LEU A 19 10.90 3.98 13.03
N PRO A 20 9.62 4.27 13.30
CA PRO A 20 9.19 4.72 14.63
C PRO A 20 9.40 3.65 15.71
N VAL A 21 9.27 2.36 15.36
CA VAL A 21 9.51 1.24 16.28
C VAL A 21 10.99 1.20 16.67
N LEU A 22 11.88 1.42 15.70
CA LEU A 22 13.32 1.50 15.94
C LEU A 22 13.66 2.66 16.89
N ALA A 23 13.10 3.85 16.63
CA ALA A 23 13.29 5.03 17.49
C ALA A 23 12.76 4.80 18.91
N PHE A 24 11.60 4.17 19.03
CA PHE A 24 10.99 3.83 20.32
C PHE A 24 11.80 2.77 21.08
N ALA A 25 12.33 1.75 20.40
CA ALA A 25 13.23 0.78 21.02
C ALA A 25 14.49 1.47 21.56
N GLY A 26 15.06 2.41 20.80
CA GLY A 26 16.15 3.27 21.24
C GLY A 26 15.79 4.09 22.48
N SER A 27 14.65 4.76 22.49
CA SER A 27 14.22 5.56 23.66
C SER A 27 14.03 4.69 24.91
N LEU A 28 13.50 3.47 24.78
CA LEU A 28 13.44 2.49 25.88
C LEU A 28 14.85 2.11 26.38
N ILE A 29 15.79 1.83 25.48
CA ILE A 29 17.18 1.53 25.85
C ILE A 29 17.83 2.73 26.58
N ALA A 30 17.58 3.96 26.12
CA ALA A 30 18.03 5.17 26.81
C ALA A 30 17.43 5.27 28.22
N MET A 31 16.13 5.02 28.38
CA MET A 31 15.45 5.05 29.67
C MET A 31 15.98 3.99 30.66
N ARG A 32 16.45 2.84 30.16
CA ARG A 32 17.15 1.83 30.99
C ARG A 32 18.37 2.41 31.69
N ARG A 33 19.09 3.36 31.06
CA ARG A 33 20.25 4.05 31.67
C ARG A 33 19.88 4.96 32.83
N PHE A 34 18.60 5.27 33.01
CA PHE A 34 18.02 6.03 34.13
C PHE A 34 17.22 5.15 35.09
N ALA A 35 17.41 3.82 35.05
CA ALA A 35 16.71 2.85 35.89
C ALA A 35 15.17 2.93 35.80
N ARG A 36 14.63 3.39 34.66
CA ARG A 36 13.18 3.39 34.42
C ARG A 36 12.71 1.98 34.05
N PRO A 37 11.61 1.47 34.64
CA PRO A 37 11.16 0.09 34.43
C PRO A 37 10.80 -0.21 32.98
N GLN A 38 10.26 0.78 32.25
CA GLN A 38 9.93 0.64 30.83
C GLN A 38 11.15 0.28 29.97
N GLY A 39 12.36 0.68 30.38
CA GLY A 39 13.57 0.47 29.61
C GLY A 39 14.00 -1.00 29.48
N ALA A 40 13.49 -1.88 30.34
CA ALA A 40 13.74 -3.32 30.24
C ALA A 40 13.25 -3.92 28.91
N LEU A 41 12.22 -3.31 28.30
CA LEU A 41 11.62 -3.77 27.05
C LEU A 41 12.39 -3.34 25.79
N GLY A 42 13.35 -2.41 25.91
CA GLY A 42 14.02 -1.83 24.73
C GLY A 42 14.86 -2.81 23.92
N VAL A 43 15.72 -3.58 24.59
CA VAL A 43 16.57 -4.61 23.94
C VAL A 43 15.74 -5.73 23.31
N PRO A 44 14.78 -6.38 24.00
CA PRO A 44 13.99 -7.44 23.36
C PRO A 44 13.11 -6.91 22.22
N LEU A 45 12.61 -5.66 22.31
CA LEU A 45 11.90 -5.03 21.20
C LEU A 45 12.79 -4.88 19.97
N LEU A 46 14.00 -4.33 20.16
CA LEU A 46 14.99 -4.13 19.09
C LEU A 46 15.44 -5.46 18.49
N ALA A 47 15.82 -6.43 19.32
CA ALA A 47 16.26 -7.75 18.87
C ALA A 47 15.18 -8.44 18.05
N GLY A 48 13.93 -8.41 18.53
CA GLY A 48 12.81 -8.95 17.76
C GLY A 48 12.57 -8.20 16.45
N LEU A 49 12.68 -6.86 16.45
CA LEU A 49 12.50 -6.06 15.24
C LEU A 49 13.55 -6.42 14.18
N VAL A 50 14.83 -6.48 14.58
CA VAL A 50 15.95 -6.86 13.71
C VAL A 50 15.78 -8.28 13.19
N ALA A 51 15.38 -9.24 14.05
CA ALA A 51 15.13 -10.61 13.63
C ALA A 51 14.01 -10.69 12.58
N GLY A 52 12.86 -10.05 12.83
CA GLY A 52 11.73 -10.06 11.89
C GLY A 52 12.05 -9.39 10.56
N ALA A 53 12.68 -8.20 10.60
CA ALA A 53 13.06 -7.48 9.40
C ALA A 53 14.18 -8.19 8.62
N GLY A 54 15.14 -8.78 9.34
CA GLY A 54 16.23 -9.58 8.76
C GLY A 54 15.72 -10.83 8.05
N LEU A 55 14.76 -11.55 8.66
CA LEU A 55 14.08 -12.68 8.02
C LEU A 55 13.33 -12.25 6.76
N GLY A 56 12.59 -11.14 6.80
CA GLY A 56 11.90 -10.58 5.63
C GLY A 56 12.86 -10.24 4.48
N MET A 57 13.98 -9.57 4.81
CA MET A 57 14.98 -9.19 3.81
C MET A 57 15.74 -10.40 3.25
N LEU A 58 16.04 -11.39 4.08
CA LEU A 58 16.66 -12.64 3.65
C LEU A 58 15.74 -13.41 2.69
N ALA A 59 14.45 -13.52 3.02
CA ALA A 59 13.47 -14.14 2.14
C ALA A 59 13.37 -13.39 0.81
N ALA A 60 13.31 -12.05 0.83
CA ALA A 60 13.30 -11.24 -0.38
C ALA A 60 14.55 -11.43 -1.24
N TYR A 61 15.73 -11.53 -0.61
CA TYR A 61 17.00 -11.76 -1.32
C TYR A 61 17.06 -13.14 -1.97
N LEU A 62 16.63 -14.18 -1.25
CA LEU A 62 16.71 -15.57 -1.74
C LEU A 62 15.62 -15.90 -2.76
N LEU A 63 14.38 -15.41 -2.54
CA LEU A 63 13.21 -15.83 -3.31
C LEU A 63 12.75 -14.79 -4.34
N ALA A 64 13.12 -13.52 -4.16
CA ALA A 64 12.61 -12.40 -4.96
C ALA A 64 13.72 -11.44 -5.43
N ARG A 65 14.93 -11.95 -5.67
CA ARG A 65 16.08 -11.13 -6.12
C ARG A 65 15.77 -10.25 -7.35
N PRO A 66 15.09 -10.73 -8.42
CA PRO A 66 14.76 -9.88 -9.56
C PRO A 66 13.87 -8.69 -9.19
N TYR A 67 12.94 -8.89 -8.24
CA TYR A 67 12.07 -7.83 -7.72
C TYR A 67 12.86 -6.78 -6.93
N LEU A 68 13.83 -7.19 -6.10
CA LEU A 68 14.72 -6.26 -5.39
C LEU A 68 15.63 -5.47 -6.34
N VAL A 69 16.10 -6.09 -7.43
CA VAL A 69 16.87 -5.39 -8.47
C VAL A 69 16.02 -4.33 -9.15
N TYR A 70 14.79 -4.69 -9.54
CA TYR A 70 13.82 -3.76 -10.12
C TYR A 70 13.54 -2.56 -9.20
N LEU A 71 13.41 -2.79 -7.89
CA LEU A 71 13.16 -1.74 -6.89
C LEU A 71 14.41 -1.05 -6.34
N SER A 72 15.60 -1.35 -6.85
CA SER A 72 16.85 -0.91 -6.24
C SER A 72 16.99 0.62 -6.15
N SER A 73 16.38 1.37 -7.07
CA SER A 73 16.32 2.83 -7.06
C SER A 73 15.54 3.39 -5.87
N SER A 74 14.56 2.66 -5.33
CA SER A 74 13.80 3.04 -4.13
C SER A 74 14.37 2.40 -2.86
N VAL A 75 14.81 1.14 -2.93
CA VAL A 75 15.27 0.38 -1.76
C VAL A 75 16.60 0.90 -1.23
N ARG A 76 17.55 1.29 -2.10
CA ARG A 76 18.87 1.79 -1.66
C ARG A 76 18.75 3.10 -0.87
N PRO A 77 18.04 4.15 -1.35
CA PRO A 77 17.81 5.35 -0.55
C PRO A 77 17.07 5.05 0.76
N LEU A 78 16.08 4.14 0.74
CA LEU A 78 15.35 3.78 1.95
C LEU A 78 16.26 3.11 2.99
N LEU A 79 17.14 2.20 2.57
CA LEU A 79 18.14 1.58 3.45
C LEU A 79 19.12 2.62 4.03
N LEU A 80 19.54 3.61 3.23
CA LEU A 80 20.38 4.71 3.73
C LEU A 80 19.65 5.56 4.77
N ILE A 81 18.37 5.86 4.55
CA ILE A 81 17.53 6.55 5.55
C ILE A 81 17.44 5.71 6.82
N CYS A 82 17.21 4.40 6.69
CA CYS A 82 17.15 3.49 7.85
C CYS A 82 18.46 3.45 8.62
N ALA A 83 19.60 3.39 7.92
CA ALA A 83 20.93 3.45 8.53
C ALA A 83 21.18 4.78 9.22
N GLY A 84 20.79 5.90 8.60
CA GLY A 84 20.88 7.23 9.20
C GLY A 84 20.03 7.38 10.45
N VAL A 85 18.78 6.90 10.42
CA VAL A 85 17.88 6.88 11.59
C VAL A 85 18.46 5.98 12.69
N LEU A 86 18.98 4.80 12.35
CA LEU A 86 19.66 3.92 13.30
C LEU A 86 20.86 4.61 13.96
N ALA A 87 21.71 5.29 13.17
CA ALA A 87 22.85 6.02 13.67
C ALA A 87 22.43 7.17 14.61
N LEU A 88 21.41 7.96 14.23
CA LEU A 88 20.84 9.01 15.08
C LEU A 88 20.29 8.45 16.40
N ILE A 89 19.67 7.28 16.37
CA ILE A 89 19.18 6.61 17.58
C ILE A 89 20.36 6.13 18.43
N LEU A 90 21.39 5.54 17.85
CA LEU A 90 22.60 5.13 18.59
C LEU A 90 23.27 6.33 19.26
N VAL A 91 23.42 7.45 18.54
CA VAL A 91 23.96 8.70 19.08
C VAL A 91 23.04 9.27 20.17
N GLY A 92 21.74 9.33 19.94
CA GLY A 92 20.76 9.85 20.90
C GLY A 92 20.68 9.01 22.17
N THR A 93 20.77 7.68 22.06
CA THR A 93 20.83 6.77 23.21
C THR A 93 22.16 6.89 23.97
N ALA A 94 23.27 7.06 23.25
CA ALA A 94 24.58 7.34 23.84
C ALA A 94 24.56 8.67 24.62
N ALA A 95 24.02 9.72 24.00
CA ALA A 95 23.90 11.07 24.54
C ALA A 95 22.70 11.28 25.49
N ALA A 96 21.95 10.22 25.83
CA ALA A 96 20.69 10.33 26.56
C ALA A 96 20.80 11.11 27.88
N ARG A 97 21.92 10.96 28.62
CA ARG A 97 22.21 11.71 29.86
C ARG A 97 22.36 13.21 29.64
N LEU A 98 22.93 13.59 28.50
CA LEU A 98 23.09 15.00 28.11
C LEU A 98 21.75 15.57 27.61
N LEU A 99 21.05 14.82 26.74
CA LEU A 99 19.75 15.20 26.20
C LEU A 99 18.68 15.33 27.29
N ALA A 100 18.73 14.50 28.35
CA ALA A 100 17.80 14.60 29.48
C ALA A 100 17.94 15.91 30.29
N ARG A 101 19.05 16.65 30.14
CA ARG A 101 19.21 17.98 30.75
C ARG A 101 18.48 19.07 29.97
N ILE A 102 18.12 18.81 28.72
CA ILE A 102 17.39 19.75 27.87
C ILE A 102 15.95 19.79 28.36
N ARG A 103 15.55 20.94 28.90
CA ARG A 103 14.15 21.20 29.23
C ARG A 103 13.46 21.79 28.01
N LEU A 104 12.37 21.17 27.60
CA LEU A 104 11.53 21.73 26.54
C LEU A 104 10.96 23.08 27.02
N PRO A 105 10.93 24.10 26.15
CA PRO A 105 10.33 25.37 26.49
C PRO A 105 8.82 25.20 26.70
N LYS A 106 8.20 26.07 27.52
CA LYS A 106 6.78 25.99 27.87
C LYS A 106 5.84 26.01 26.65
N TRP A 107 6.28 26.58 25.53
CA TRP A 107 5.52 26.64 24.28
C TRP A 107 5.59 25.35 23.46
N ALA A 108 6.59 24.47 23.68
CA ALA A 108 6.82 23.29 22.84
C ALA A 108 5.62 22.33 22.78
N PRO A 109 4.91 22.01 23.89
CA PRO A 109 3.71 21.18 23.82
C PRO A 109 2.59 21.81 22.97
N GLY A 110 2.44 23.14 23.05
CA GLY A 110 1.48 23.90 22.25
C GLY A 110 1.85 23.92 20.77
N ALA A 111 3.12 24.15 20.45
CA ALA A 111 3.62 24.10 19.08
C ALA A 111 3.52 22.69 18.47
N GLY A 112 3.80 21.63 19.23
CA GLY A 112 3.63 20.25 18.76
C GLY A 112 2.18 19.93 18.38
N ALA A 113 1.22 20.34 19.21
CA ALA A 113 -0.21 20.22 18.88
C ALA A 113 -0.60 21.06 17.67
N GLY A 114 -0.13 22.32 17.62
CA GLY A 114 -0.35 23.21 16.48
C GLY A 114 0.20 22.63 15.19
N LEU A 115 1.40 22.03 15.22
CA LEU A 115 2.03 21.40 14.06
C LEU A 115 1.20 20.22 13.53
N VAL A 116 0.60 19.39 14.39
CA VAL A 116 -0.30 18.31 13.95
C VAL A 116 -1.49 18.87 13.18
N VAL A 117 -2.14 19.91 13.71
CA VAL A 117 -3.29 20.55 13.07
C VAL A 117 -2.89 21.22 11.75
N LEU A 118 -1.79 21.98 11.75
CA LEU A 118 -1.26 22.65 10.57
C LEU A 118 -0.85 21.67 9.48
N LEU A 119 -0.26 20.53 9.85
CA LEU A 119 0.13 19.49 8.91
C LEU A 119 -1.10 18.86 8.25
N MET A 120 -2.12 18.50 9.03
CA MET A 120 -3.35 17.94 8.47
C MET A 120 -4.12 18.97 7.63
N ALA A 121 -4.17 20.23 8.06
CA ALA A 121 -4.74 21.32 7.27
C ALA A 121 -3.96 21.57 5.97
N GLY A 122 -2.62 21.52 6.03
CA GLY A 122 -1.75 21.66 4.86
C GLY A 122 -1.88 20.50 3.88
N LEU A 123 -2.01 19.26 4.37
CA LEU A 123 -2.30 18.08 3.54
C LEU A 123 -3.70 18.17 2.91
N TYR A 124 -4.68 18.71 3.63
CA TYR A 124 -6.01 18.97 3.07
C TYR A 124 -5.94 20.06 2.01
N ALA A 125 -5.16 21.12 2.26
CA ALA A 125 -5.01 22.24 1.35
C ALA A 125 -4.08 21.99 0.16
N ARG A 126 -3.35 20.88 0.18
CA ARG A 126 -2.33 20.53 -0.80
C ARG A 126 -2.80 20.61 -2.26
N PRO A 127 -4.01 20.17 -2.64
CA PRO A 127 -4.47 20.27 -4.03
C PRO A 127 -4.54 21.70 -4.58
N TRP A 128 -4.74 22.69 -3.71
CA TRP A 128 -4.77 24.11 -4.11
C TRP A 128 -3.38 24.72 -4.25
N LEU A 129 -2.35 24.06 -3.71
CA LEU A 129 -0.99 24.58 -3.64
C LEU A 129 -0.02 23.83 -4.57
N GLN A 130 -0.34 22.59 -4.90
CA GLN A 130 0.54 21.69 -5.63
C GLN A 130 -0.27 20.76 -6.53
N THR A 131 0.17 20.62 -7.79
CA THR A 131 -0.18 19.49 -8.65
C THR A 131 1.01 18.56 -8.73
N VAL A 132 0.83 17.27 -8.44
CA VAL A 132 1.93 16.31 -8.45
C VAL A 132 1.99 15.61 -9.80
N THR A 133 3.09 15.78 -10.53
CA THR A 133 3.33 15.13 -11.83
C THR A 133 4.58 14.25 -11.79
N ARG A 134 4.65 13.27 -12.71
CA ARG A 134 5.86 12.48 -12.98
C ARG A 134 6.06 12.36 -14.48
N VAL A 135 7.22 12.81 -14.95
CA VAL A 135 7.70 12.53 -16.31
C VAL A 135 8.23 11.10 -16.35
N PRO A 136 7.85 10.28 -17.35
CA PRO A 136 8.29 8.90 -17.42
C PRO A 136 9.79 8.81 -17.71
N THR A 137 10.50 7.99 -16.93
CA THR A 137 11.95 7.77 -17.08
C THR A 137 12.32 6.34 -17.49
N ASN A 138 11.34 5.44 -17.48
CA ASN A 138 11.47 4.03 -17.82
C ASN A 138 10.11 3.49 -18.33
N ASP A 139 10.10 2.26 -18.87
CA ASP A 139 8.90 1.64 -19.43
C ASP A 139 7.77 1.42 -18.41
N GLY A 140 8.11 1.25 -17.13
CA GLY A 140 7.12 1.16 -16.05
C GLY A 140 6.39 2.48 -15.81
N ASP A 141 7.13 3.59 -15.79
CA ASP A 141 6.54 4.92 -15.69
C ASP A 141 5.71 5.26 -16.93
N LEU A 142 6.19 4.90 -18.13
CA LEU A 142 5.44 5.12 -19.37
C LEU A 142 4.11 4.37 -19.35
N ARG A 143 4.10 3.11 -18.92
CA ARG A 143 2.86 2.32 -18.74
C ARG A 143 1.91 2.97 -17.74
N THR A 144 2.45 3.45 -16.63
CA THR A 144 1.66 4.16 -15.61
C THR A 144 1.02 5.43 -16.20
N LYS A 145 1.80 6.23 -16.94
CA LYS A 145 1.31 7.43 -17.63
C LYS A 145 0.17 7.11 -18.58
N LEU A 146 0.33 6.09 -19.43
CA LEU A 146 -0.69 5.67 -20.40
C LEU A 146 -1.95 5.17 -19.69
N MET A 147 -1.80 4.41 -18.62
CA MET A 147 -2.94 3.93 -17.82
C MET A 147 -3.71 5.09 -17.19
N ILE A 148 -3.03 6.10 -16.62
CA ILE A 148 -3.68 7.28 -16.05
C ILE A 148 -4.45 8.04 -17.14
N ALA A 149 -3.86 8.23 -18.33
CA ALA A 149 -4.53 8.89 -19.45
C ALA A 149 -5.82 8.18 -19.87
N GLN A 150 -5.81 6.84 -19.95
CA GLN A 150 -7.01 6.05 -20.24
C GLN A 150 -8.09 6.20 -19.18
N ILE A 151 -7.70 6.25 -17.90
CA ILE A 151 -8.65 6.44 -16.80
C ILE A 151 -9.23 7.86 -16.82
N GLN A 152 -8.42 8.88 -17.14
CA GLN A 152 -8.88 10.25 -17.31
C GLN A 152 -9.93 10.35 -18.41
N GLU A 153 -9.65 9.76 -19.57
CA GLU A 153 -10.62 9.69 -20.67
C GLU A 153 -11.92 9.01 -20.24
N ALA A 154 -11.83 7.85 -19.57
CA ALA A 154 -12.99 7.13 -19.07
C ALA A 154 -13.77 7.89 -17.98
N ASN A 155 -13.10 8.73 -17.18
CA ASN A 155 -13.69 9.57 -16.14
C ASN A 155 -14.18 10.94 -16.69
N GLY A 156 -14.01 11.22 -17.98
CA GLY A 156 -14.36 12.52 -18.59
C GLY A 156 -13.48 13.69 -18.10
N LEU A 157 -12.25 13.41 -17.69
CA LEU A 157 -11.29 14.39 -17.19
C LEU A 157 -10.35 14.89 -18.30
N PRO A 158 -9.78 16.10 -18.16
CA PRO A 158 -8.68 16.53 -19.01
C PRO A 158 -7.53 15.50 -19.01
N ILE A 159 -7.08 15.11 -20.19
CA ILE A 159 -6.05 14.08 -20.36
C ILE A 159 -4.67 14.70 -20.07
N ASP A 160 -4.13 14.37 -18.90
CA ASP A 160 -2.74 14.57 -18.51
C ASP A 160 -2.27 13.32 -17.74
N GLY A 161 -1.78 12.33 -18.48
CA GLY A 161 -1.30 11.07 -17.89
C GLY A 161 -0.10 11.25 -16.95
N THR A 162 0.54 12.43 -16.90
CA THR A 162 1.66 12.68 -15.98
C THR A 162 1.20 13.04 -14.58
N ARG A 163 -0.06 13.47 -14.41
CA ARG A 163 -0.64 13.85 -13.11
C ARG A 163 -0.91 12.63 -12.25
N LEU A 164 -0.25 12.58 -11.10
CA LEU A 164 -0.34 11.47 -10.15
C LEU A 164 -1.47 11.62 -9.13
N TYR A 165 -2.16 12.76 -9.06
CA TYR A 165 -3.23 13.04 -8.10
C TYR A 165 -2.83 12.87 -6.62
N PHE A 166 -1.54 12.75 -6.30
CA PHE A 166 -1.05 12.56 -4.93
C PHE A 166 -1.34 13.76 -4.04
N GLU A 167 -1.53 14.95 -4.63
CA GLU A 167 -2.02 16.12 -3.92
C GLU A 167 -3.36 15.86 -3.21
N ASN A 168 -4.21 14.97 -3.74
CA ASN A 168 -5.51 14.62 -3.19
C ASN A 168 -5.48 13.51 -2.13
N SER A 169 -4.31 13.06 -1.69
CA SER A 169 -4.19 11.89 -0.82
C SER A 169 -4.99 11.98 0.49
N LEU A 170 -5.12 13.16 1.11
CA LEU A 170 -5.98 13.31 2.29
C LEU A 170 -7.47 13.33 1.92
N HIS A 171 -7.84 13.80 0.71
CA HIS A 171 -9.20 13.68 0.20
C HIS A 171 -9.58 12.21 -0.01
N TRP A 172 -8.65 11.38 -0.47
CA TRP A 172 -8.87 9.93 -0.55
C TRP A 172 -9.22 9.32 0.80
N VAL A 173 -8.54 9.73 1.88
CA VAL A 173 -8.90 9.30 3.24
C VAL A 173 -10.29 9.79 3.64
N VAL A 174 -10.62 11.04 3.32
CA VAL A 174 -11.94 11.63 3.60
C VAL A 174 -13.06 10.88 2.88
N TRP A 175 -12.85 10.38 1.66
CA TRP A 175 -13.84 9.55 0.96
C TRP A 175 -14.26 8.34 1.79
N TYR A 176 -13.28 7.63 2.37
CA TYR A 176 -13.52 6.38 3.10
C TYR A 176 -13.87 6.55 4.58
N LEU A 177 -13.47 7.66 5.22
CA LEU A 177 -13.70 7.87 6.65
C LEU A 177 -14.69 8.99 6.96
N GLY A 178 -14.85 9.94 6.05
CA GLY A 178 -15.55 11.19 6.28
C GLY A 178 -14.71 12.24 7.02
N VAL A 179 -15.04 13.50 6.76
CA VAL A 179 -14.45 14.66 7.46
C VAL A 179 -14.54 14.56 8.98
N PRO A 180 -15.66 14.11 9.60
CA PRO A 180 -15.77 14.05 11.06
C PRO A 180 -14.72 13.17 11.72
N VAL A 181 -14.41 12.01 11.12
CA VAL A 181 -13.39 11.08 11.62
C VAL A 181 -12.00 11.70 11.50
N VAL A 182 -11.68 12.31 10.36
CA VAL A 182 -10.38 12.96 10.15
C VAL A 182 -10.17 14.11 11.14
N VAL A 183 -11.19 14.93 11.39
CA VAL A 183 -11.14 16.02 12.37
C VAL A 183 -10.96 15.48 13.79
N LEU A 184 -11.77 14.50 14.21
CA LEU A 184 -11.65 13.88 15.53
C LEU A 184 -10.28 13.24 15.75
N ALA A 185 -9.76 12.54 14.75
CA ALA A 185 -8.43 11.92 14.79
C ALA A 185 -7.33 12.98 14.91
N THR A 186 -7.43 14.08 14.16
CA THR A 186 -6.47 15.20 14.21
C THR A 186 -6.46 15.86 15.59
N VAL A 187 -7.64 16.15 16.16
CA VAL A 187 -7.76 16.72 17.50
C VAL A 187 -7.21 15.76 18.56
N ALA A 188 -7.56 14.48 18.48
CA ALA A 188 -7.05 13.45 19.40
C ALA A 188 -5.52 13.34 19.34
N ALA A 189 -4.94 13.31 18.14
CA ALA A 189 -3.49 13.31 17.93
C ALA A 189 -2.84 14.56 18.53
N ALA A 190 -3.38 15.76 18.27
CA ALA A 190 -2.87 17.02 18.82
C ALA A 190 -2.92 17.02 20.37
N MET A 191 -4.01 16.52 20.97
CA MET A 191 -4.13 16.38 22.42
C MET A 191 -3.14 15.37 23.03
N LEU A 192 -2.84 14.28 22.31
CA LEU A 192 -1.86 13.28 22.73
C LEU A 192 -0.44 13.81 22.61
N VAL A 193 -0.08 14.43 21.48
CA VAL A 193 1.22 15.09 21.29
C VAL A 193 1.46 16.14 22.38
N ARG A 194 0.47 17.00 22.65
CA ARG A 194 0.59 18.01 23.70
C ARG A 194 0.91 17.40 25.07
N ARG A 195 0.16 16.35 25.47
CA ARG A 195 0.37 15.74 26.80
C ARG A 195 1.67 14.95 26.87
N LEU A 196 2.01 14.19 25.83
CA LEU A 196 3.30 13.49 25.74
C LEU A 196 4.50 14.45 25.82
N LEU A 197 4.42 15.62 25.18
CA LEU A 197 5.48 16.64 25.27
C LEU A 197 5.49 17.41 26.59
N HIS A 198 4.34 17.52 27.26
CA HIS A 198 4.20 18.26 28.52
C HIS A 198 4.66 17.43 29.73
N ASP A 199 4.10 16.22 29.88
CA ASP A 199 4.30 15.36 31.06
C ASP A 199 4.61 13.90 30.72
N GLY A 200 4.67 13.54 29.43
CA GLY A 200 4.98 12.18 29.00
C GLY A 200 3.82 11.20 29.12
N THR A 201 2.60 11.67 29.42
CA THR A 201 1.43 10.80 29.61
C THR A 201 0.37 10.95 28.51
N PRO A 202 -0.39 9.90 28.18
CA PRO A 202 -0.14 8.49 28.49
C PRO A 202 1.02 7.92 27.67
N PHE A 203 2.05 7.36 28.32
CA PHE A 203 3.27 6.86 27.66
C PHE A 203 3.00 5.73 26.67
N GLU A 204 1.99 4.90 26.94
CA GLU A 204 1.54 3.80 26.09
C GLU A 204 1.07 4.26 24.70
N TRP A 205 0.70 5.53 24.53
CA TRP A 205 0.34 6.11 23.24
C TRP A 205 1.55 6.57 22.42
N LEU A 206 2.76 6.63 23.00
CA LEU A 206 3.94 7.14 22.30
C LEU A 206 4.23 6.33 21.02
N LEU A 207 4.28 5.00 21.12
CA LEU A 207 4.54 4.14 19.96
C LEU A 207 3.38 4.13 18.95
N PRO A 208 2.09 3.88 19.34
CA PRO A 208 0.98 3.94 18.40
C PRO A 208 0.88 5.27 17.66
N LEU A 209 1.02 6.39 18.37
CA LEU A 209 0.97 7.72 17.77
C LEU A 209 2.15 7.96 16.83
N ALA A 210 3.35 7.50 17.18
CA ALA A 210 4.52 7.61 16.31
C ALA A 210 4.38 6.77 15.04
N VAL A 211 3.90 5.52 15.14
CA VAL A 211 3.68 4.64 13.97
C VAL A 211 2.57 5.19 13.07
N VAL A 212 1.41 5.53 13.64
CA VAL A 212 0.28 6.09 12.88
C VAL A 212 0.65 7.44 12.29
N GLY A 213 1.20 8.35 13.09
CA GLY A 213 1.58 9.69 12.63
C GLY A 213 2.65 9.66 11.55
N TRP A 214 3.73 8.90 11.76
CA TRP A 214 4.77 8.71 10.75
C TRP A 214 4.17 8.18 9.47
N THR A 215 3.52 7.01 9.51
CA THR A 215 3.00 6.33 8.34
C THR A 215 1.96 7.18 7.60
N THR A 216 1.02 7.82 8.32
CA THR A 216 0.04 8.73 7.72
C THR A 216 0.72 9.85 6.95
N VAL A 217 1.63 10.59 7.57
CA VAL A 217 2.32 11.71 6.89
C VAL A 217 3.11 11.22 5.68
N THR A 218 3.83 10.15 5.90
CA THR A 218 4.68 9.46 4.94
C THR A 218 3.92 9.01 3.68
N THR A 219 2.80 8.33 3.88
CA THR A 219 1.94 7.78 2.82
C THR A 219 1.17 8.90 2.12
N LEU A 220 0.68 9.90 2.86
CA LEU A 220 -0.08 10.99 2.25
C LEU A 220 0.80 11.94 1.43
N ILE A 221 2.06 12.17 1.81
CA ILE A 221 2.97 13.01 1.02
C ILE A 221 3.36 12.29 -0.29
N ARG A 222 3.70 11.00 -0.22
CA ARG A 222 4.08 10.17 -1.37
C ARG A 222 3.50 8.75 -1.22
N PRO A 223 2.30 8.50 -1.78
CA PRO A 223 1.67 7.17 -1.76
C PRO A 223 2.42 6.10 -2.56
N GLU A 224 3.18 6.50 -3.59
CA GLU A 224 3.96 5.62 -4.48
C GLU A 224 3.13 4.42 -4.99
N ILE A 225 1.99 4.77 -5.60
CA ILE A 225 1.01 3.85 -6.17
C ILE A 225 0.33 4.53 -7.35
N THR A 226 -0.26 3.76 -8.27
CA THR A 226 -1.16 4.33 -9.26
C THR A 226 -2.40 4.91 -8.55
N PRO A 227 -2.86 6.11 -8.94
CA PRO A 227 -3.83 6.88 -8.14
C PRO A 227 -5.28 6.44 -8.29
N ASP A 228 -5.53 5.36 -9.04
CA ASP A 228 -6.87 4.87 -9.29
C ASP A 228 -7.47 4.23 -8.04
N HIS A 229 -8.70 4.60 -7.71
CA HIS A 229 -9.46 4.00 -6.62
C HIS A 229 -10.40 2.92 -7.15
N PRO A 230 -10.56 1.79 -6.43
CA PRO A 230 -10.11 1.55 -5.05
C PRO A 230 -8.65 1.09 -4.90
N TRP A 231 -7.90 0.86 -5.99
CA TRP A 231 -6.55 0.31 -5.94
C TRP A 231 -5.56 1.08 -5.07
N ALA A 232 -5.55 2.42 -5.15
CA ALA A 232 -4.73 3.31 -4.34
C ALA A 232 -4.99 3.16 -2.84
N ALA A 233 -6.22 2.82 -2.45
CA ALA A 233 -6.63 2.68 -1.05
C ALA A 233 -5.86 1.58 -0.31
N ARG A 234 -5.25 0.61 -1.00
CA ARG A 234 -4.39 -0.43 -0.38
C ARG A 234 -3.18 0.12 0.37
N ARG A 235 -2.77 1.36 0.08
CA ARG A 235 -1.74 2.09 0.86
C ARG A 235 -2.28 2.66 2.17
N LEU A 236 -3.59 2.93 2.23
CA LEU A 236 -4.26 3.55 3.38
C LEU A 236 -4.79 2.51 4.39
N VAL A 237 -5.36 1.40 3.89
CA VAL A 237 -5.96 0.31 4.67
C VAL A 237 -5.07 -0.27 5.79
N PRO A 238 -3.75 -0.46 5.61
CA PRO A 238 -2.94 -1.17 6.60
C PRO A 238 -2.72 -0.41 7.92
N ILE A 239 -2.50 0.91 7.85
CA ILE A 239 -2.11 1.71 9.02
C ILE A 239 -2.87 3.05 9.07
N VAL A 240 -2.97 3.77 7.95
CA VAL A 240 -3.58 5.13 7.93
C VAL A 240 -5.05 5.08 8.35
N ILE A 241 -5.86 4.26 7.69
CA ILE A 241 -7.30 4.13 7.98
C ILE A 241 -7.53 3.61 9.41
N PRO A 242 -6.96 2.45 9.84
CA PRO A 242 -7.15 1.96 11.19
C PRO A 242 -6.62 2.91 12.27
N GLY A 243 -5.49 3.57 12.01
CA GLY A 243 -4.87 4.51 12.93
C GLY A 243 -5.71 5.76 13.14
N LEU A 244 -6.31 6.31 12.08
CA LEU A 244 -7.22 7.44 12.19
C LEU A 244 -8.54 7.03 12.87
N ILE A 245 -9.07 5.83 12.59
CA ILE A 245 -10.24 5.29 13.31
C ILE A 245 -9.92 5.16 14.82
N LEU A 246 -8.75 4.63 15.17
CA LEU A 246 -8.31 4.48 16.57
C LEU A 246 -8.21 5.84 17.28
N LEU A 247 -7.61 6.84 16.63
CA LEU A 247 -7.52 8.20 17.16
C LEU A 247 -8.90 8.88 17.24
N ALA A 248 -9.78 8.68 16.26
CA ALA A 248 -11.14 9.20 16.29
C ALA A 248 -11.97 8.56 17.41
N ALA A 249 -11.85 7.25 17.63
CA ALA A 249 -12.48 6.54 18.74
C ALA A 249 -11.99 7.07 20.09
N TYR A 250 -10.68 7.36 20.21
CA TYR A 250 -10.14 8.05 21.37
C TYR A 250 -10.75 9.45 21.55
N GLY A 251 -10.83 10.24 20.49
CA GLY A 251 -11.46 11.56 20.50
C GLY A 251 -12.93 11.50 20.92
N LEU A 252 -13.68 10.52 20.42
CA LEU A 252 -15.08 10.27 20.75
C LEU A 252 -15.26 9.88 22.22
N ALA A 253 -14.36 9.06 22.77
CA ALA A 253 -14.35 8.74 24.20
C ALA A 253 -14.14 10.00 25.07
N ARG A 254 -13.28 10.93 24.64
CA ARG A 254 -13.10 12.21 25.34
C ARG A 254 -14.29 13.14 25.19
N LEU A 255 -14.91 13.18 24.02
CA LEU A 255 -16.15 13.91 23.81
C LEU A 255 -17.25 13.39 24.74
N ARG A 256 -17.38 12.07 24.89
CA ARG A 256 -18.31 11.45 25.83
C ARG A 256 -18.08 11.92 27.27
N ASP A 257 -16.84 11.94 27.73
CA ASP A 257 -16.49 12.34 29.10
C ASP A 257 -16.77 13.84 29.35
N LEU A 258 -16.63 14.68 28.32
CA LEU A 258 -17.00 16.09 28.37
C LEU A 258 -18.52 16.30 28.44
N VAL A 259 -19.27 15.60 27.58
CA VAL A 259 -20.74 15.73 27.51
C VAL A 259 -21.42 15.07 28.71
N ALA A 260 -20.81 14.04 29.31
CA ALA A 260 -21.31 13.40 30.53
C ALA A 260 -21.50 14.38 31.69
N ARG A 261 -20.73 15.48 31.73
CA ARG A 261 -20.85 16.55 32.73
C ARG A 261 -22.14 17.37 32.59
N ARG A 262 -22.85 17.26 31.47
CA ARG A 262 -24.11 17.99 31.18
C ARG A 262 -25.39 17.16 31.40
N GLY A 263 -25.26 15.98 32.02
CA GLY A 263 -26.40 15.13 32.40
C GLY A 263 -26.69 13.97 31.44
N PRO A 264 -27.49 12.97 31.89
CA PRO A 264 -27.63 11.68 31.21
C PRO A 264 -28.36 11.76 29.86
N ARG A 265 -29.34 12.66 29.70
CA ARG A 265 -30.08 12.84 28.44
C ARG A 265 -29.21 13.46 27.35
N VAL A 266 -28.47 14.51 27.69
CA VAL A 266 -27.53 15.19 26.76
C VAL A 266 -26.42 14.23 26.33
N ARG A 267 -25.90 13.43 27.27
CA ARG A 267 -24.95 12.36 26.96
C ARG A 267 -25.53 11.35 25.96
N ARG A 268 -26.73 10.82 26.21
CA ARG A 268 -27.33 9.80 25.35
C ARG A 268 -27.53 10.31 23.92
N TRP A 269 -28.24 11.42 23.77
CA TRP A 269 -28.56 11.96 22.44
C TRP A 269 -27.35 12.58 21.73
N GLY A 270 -26.46 13.25 22.48
CA GLY A 270 -25.21 13.78 21.93
C GLY A 270 -24.29 12.68 21.40
N MET A 271 -24.20 11.54 22.09
CA MET A 271 -23.41 10.41 21.60
C MET A 271 -24.05 9.69 20.42
N VAL A 272 -25.38 9.55 20.39
CA VAL A 272 -26.09 9.02 19.21
C VAL A 272 -25.79 9.91 17.99
N ALA A 273 -25.92 11.23 18.13
CA ALA A 273 -25.60 12.17 17.06
C ALA A 273 -24.13 12.08 16.62
N ALA A 274 -23.18 12.00 17.57
CA ALA A 274 -21.76 11.90 17.26
C ALA A 274 -21.41 10.58 16.54
N VAL A 275 -22.01 9.46 16.94
CA VAL A 275 -21.82 8.16 16.29
C VAL A 275 -22.42 8.16 14.88
N LEU A 276 -23.63 8.69 14.71
CA LEU A 276 -24.24 8.83 13.40
C LEU A 276 -23.42 9.72 12.47
N LEU A 277 -22.89 10.83 12.99
CA LEU A 277 -22.03 11.74 12.24
C LEU A 277 -20.72 11.06 11.76
N VAL A 278 -20.17 10.17 12.57
CA VAL A 278 -18.95 9.41 12.24
C VAL A 278 -19.24 8.26 11.26
N LEU A 279 -20.37 7.57 11.39
CA LEU A 279 -20.70 6.39 10.58
C LEU A 279 -21.40 6.71 9.27
N ALA A 280 -22.14 7.81 9.17
CA ALA A 280 -22.90 8.12 7.97
C ALA A 280 -22.01 8.28 6.72
N PRO A 281 -20.88 9.02 6.73
CA PRO A 281 -20.03 9.15 5.55
C PRO A 281 -19.49 7.82 4.99
N PRO A 282 -18.81 6.95 5.75
CA PRO A 282 -18.32 5.68 5.20
C PRO A 282 -19.43 4.77 4.69
N VAL A 283 -20.61 4.78 5.34
CA VAL A 283 -21.77 4.01 4.89
C VAL A 283 -22.27 4.54 3.55
N VAL A 284 -22.48 5.85 3.43
CA VAL A 284 -22.97 6.46 2.18
C VAL A 284 -21.98 6.24 1.03
N THR A 285 -20.69 6.43 1.27
CA THR A 285 -19.66 6.19 0.24
C THR A 285 -19.63 4.73 -0.23
N SER A 286 -19.80 3.77 0.70
CA SER A 286 -19.56 2.36 0.40
C SER A 286 -20.81 1.59 -0.01
N ILE A 287 -22.02 2.07 0.29
CA ILE A 287 -23.25 1.25 0.17
C ILE A 287 -23.53 0.76 -1.26
N GLY A 288 -23.15 1.53 -2.29
CA GLY A 288 -23.35 1.18 -3.69
C GLY A 288 -22.48 0.01 -4.18
N THR A 289 -21.33 -0.22 -3.54
CA THR A 289 -20.33 -1.22 -3.97
C THR A 289 -20.07 -2.30 -2.93
N ALA A 290 -20.36 -2.06 -1.64
CA ALA A 290 -20.05 -2.97 -0.54
C ALA A 290 -20.64 -4.38 -0.69
N PHE A 291 -21.77 -4.51 -1.39
CA PHE A 291 -22.45 -5.78 -1.64
C PHE A 291 -22.49 -6.16 -3.11
N THR A 292 -21.75 -5.43 -3.95
CA THR A 292 -21.69 -5.68 -5.39
C THR A 292 -20.59 -6.72 -5.66
N PRO A 293 -20.96 -7.90 -6.18
CA PRO A 293 -19.99 -8.97 -6.39
C PRO A 293 -19.10 -8.66 -7.61
N VAL A 294 -17.79 -8.69 -7.39
CA VAL A 294 -16.74 -8.58 -8.42
C VAL A 294 -16.01 -9.92 -8.58
N GLU A 295 -15.28 -10.08 -9.69
CA GLU A 295 -14.36 -11.21 -9.97
C GLU A 295 -15.05 -12.59 -9.99
N ARG A 296 -16.39 -12.62 -10.16
CA ARG A 296 -17.16 -13.86 -10.22
C ARG A 296 -16.70 -14.73 -11.40
N GLY A 297 -16.52 -16.02 -11.11
CA GLY A 297 -16.16 -17.03 -12.11
C GLY A 297 -14.66 -17.09 -12.43
N GLU A 298 -13.82 -16.19 -11.90
CA GLU A 298 -12.39 -16.18 -12.22
C GLU A 298 -11.67 -17.47 -11.79
N ALA A 299 -11.92 -17.95 -10.57
CA ALA A 299 -11.31 -19.19 -10.07
C ALA A 299 -11.67 -20.41 -10.95
N ALA A 300 -12.96 -20.58 -11.28
CA ALA A 300 -13.42 -21.66 -12.14
C ALA A 300 -12.88 -21.53 -13.57
N ALA A 301 -12.76 -20.31 -14.10
CA ALA A 301 -12.17 -20.07 -15.40
C ALA A 301 -10.67 -20.41 -15.43
N VAL A 302 -9.93 -20.10 -14.36
CA VAL A 302 -8.52 -20.47 -14.21
C VAL A 302 -8.38 -21.98 -14.12
N GLU A 303 -9.21 -22.67 -13.34
CA GLU A 303 -9.20 -24.13 -13.24
C GLU A 303 -9.47 -24.78 -14.60
N ALA A 304 -10.49 -24.31 -15.33
CA ALA A 304 -10.81 -24.79 -16.68
C ALA A 304 -9.68 -24.51 -17.68
N MET A 305 -9.00 -23.37 -17.57
CA MET A 305 -7.82 -23.05 -18.36
C MET A 305 -6.66 -24.01 -18.04
N CYS A 306 -6.35 -24.23 -16.76
CA CYS A 306 -5.27 -25.13 -16.33
C CYS A 306 -5.53 -26.58 -16.80
N ALA A 307 -6.78 -27.04 -16.76
CA ALA A 307 -7.16 -28.38 -17.22
C ALA A 307 -6.93 -28.58 -18.74
N ARG A 308 -6.91 -27.51 -19.53
CA ARG A 308 -6.65 -27.54 -20.97
C ARG A 308 -5.16 -27.45 -21.34
N ILE A 309 -4.30 -27.02 -20.40
CA ILE A 309 -2.85 -26.96 -20.63
C ILE A 309 -2.26 -28.37 -20.41
N PRO A 310 -1.53 -28.93 -21.39
CA PRO A 310 -0.91 -30.26 -21.26
C PRO A 310 -0.02 -30.40 -20.03
N ARG A 311 0.09 -31.62 -19.49
CA ARG A 311 0.83 -31.88 -18.24
C ARG A 311 2.35 -31.66 -18.37
N ASP A 312 2.87 -31.93 -19.54
CA ASP A 312 4.26 -31.82 -19.96
C ASP A 312 4.56 -30.49 -20.68
N ALA A 313 3.64 -29.53 -20.65
CA ALA A 313 3.80 -28.26 -21.34
C ALA A 313 4.85 -27.34 -20.68
N SER A 314 5.61 -26.61 -21.49
CA SER A 314 6.23 -25.35 -21.09
C SER A 314 5.58 -24.21 -21.86
N VAL A 315 5.07 -23.23 -21.10
CA VAL A 315 4.23 -22.16 -21.62
C VAL A 315 5.06 -20.93 -21.96
N LEU A 316 4.99 -20.52 -23.22
CA LEU A 316 5.56 -19.29 -23.77
C LEU A 316 4.45 -18.28 -23.95
N ILE A 317 4.47 -17.21 -23.16
CA ILE A 317 3.46 -16.15 -23.27
C ILE A 317 4.03 -15.05 -24.15
N VAL A 318 3.34 -14.75 -25.25
CA VAL A 318 3.87 -13.89 -26.32
C VAL A 318 3.26 -12.50 -26.34
N GLU A 319 2.12 -12.30 -25.67
CA GLU A 319 1.43 -11.01 -25.58
C GLU A 319 1.56 -10.40 -24.17
N ARG A 320 1.65 -9.07 -24.12
CA ARG A 320 1.93 -8.27 -22.93
C ARG A 320 0.99 -8.54 -21.75
N VAL A 321 -0.30 -8.28 -21.92
CA VAL A 321 -1.31 -8.28 -20.86
C VAL A 321 -1.51 -9.71 -20.33
N THR A 322 -1.50 -10.68 -21.23
CA THR A 322 -1.52 -12.11 -20.92
C THR A 322 -0.28 -12.47 -20.10
N GLY A 323 0.89 -11.99 -20.50
CA GLY A 323 2.15 -12.18 -19.77
C GLY A 323 2.09 -11.62 -18.35
N ASP A 324 1.69 -10.35 -18.24
CA ASP A 324 1.62 -9.62 -16.97
C ASP A 324 0.62 -10.25 -15.98
N ARG A 325 -0.48 -10.85 -16.49
CA ARG A 325 -1.55 -11.44 -15.66
C ARG A 325 -1.37 -12.94 -15.39
N PHE A 326 -0.95 -13.72 -16.38
CA PHE A 326 -1.04 -15.18 -16.33
C PHE A 326 0.28 -15.90 -16.09
N THR A 327 1.45 -15.23 -16.17
CA THR A 327 2.73 -15.92 -15.92
C THR A 327 2.76 -16.59 -14.54
N GLN A 328 2.33 -15.87 -13.49
CA GLN A 328 2.28 -16.43 -12.13
C GLN A 328 1.10 -17.39 -11.93
N VAL A 329 -0.03 -17.18 -12.62
CA VAL A 329 -1.18 -18.09 -12.58
C VAL A 329 -0.80 -19.45 -13.13
N VAL A 330 -0.15 -19.49 -14.29
CA VAL A 330 0.29 -20.74 -14.94
C VAL A 330 1.33 -21.46 -14.08
N ARG A 331 2.29 -20.75 -13.50
CA ARG A 331 3.33 -21.34 -12.65
C ARG A 331 2.80 -21.82 -11.31
N GLY A 332 1.99 -21.01 -10.63
CA GLY A 332 1.56 -21.26 -9.25
C GLY A 332 0.28 -22.08 -9.14
N MET A 333 -0.67 -21.90 -10.06
CA MET A 333 -1.98 -22.58 -10.02
C MET A 333 -2.06 -23.76 -10.98
N CYS A 334 -1.49 -23.66 -12.19
CA CYS A 334 -1.49 -24.78 -13.14
C CYS A 334 -0.29 -25.73 -12.97
N ASP A 335 0.70 -25.35 -12.16
CA ASP A 335 1.97 -26.08 -11.97
C ASP A 335 2.68 -26.38 -13.31
N ARG A 336 2.80 -25.36 -14.17
CA ARG A 336 3.50 -25.45 -15.46
C ARG A 336 4.62 -24.41 -15.54
N PRO A 337 5.82 -24.78 -16.04
CA PRO A 337 6.83 -23.79 -16.39
C PRO A 337 6.23 -22.75 -17.35
N ALA A 338 6.37 -21.47 -17.03
CA ALA A 338 5.91 -20.38 -17.88
C ALA A 338 6.95 -19.28 -17.97
N ALA A 339 7.10 -18.71 -19.15
CA ALA A 339 7.96 -17.58 -19.42
C ALA A 339 7.26 -16.56 -20.32
N LEU A 340 7.46 -15.28 -20.02
CA LEU A 340 7.16 -14.20 -20.95
C LEU A 340 8.31 -14.13 -21.97
N VAL A 341 7.98 -14.24 -23.26
CA VAL A 341 8.96 -14.05 -24.32
C VAL A 341 9.26 -12.55 -24.45
N GLU A 342 10.51 -12.19 -24.73
CA GLU A 342 10.93 -10.80 -24.86
C GLU A 342 10.27 -10.14 -26.09
N ARG A 343 9.79 -8.90 -25.94
CA ARG A 343 8.95 -8.22 -26.95
C ARG A 343 9.59 -6.98 -27.57
N TYR A 344 10.76 -6.54 -27.11
CA TYR A 344 11.48 -5.36 -27.63
C TYR A 344 10.60 -4.11 -27.92
N GLY A 345 9.61 -3.84 -27.05
CA GLY A 345 8.69 -2.69 -27.20
C GLY A 345 7.43 -2.95 -28.04
N LEU A 346 7.27 -4.15 -28.61
CA LEU A 346 6.09 -4.58 -29.35
C LEU A 346 4.99 -5.12 -28.41
N GLU A 347 3.75 -5.14 -28.90
CA GLU A 347 2.62 -5.76 -28.18
C GLU A 347 2.79 -7.28 -28.09
N THR A 348 3.31 -7.91 -29.14
CA THR A 348 3.61 -9.35 -29.23
C THR A 348 5.10 -9.62 -29.47
N ALA A 349 5.58 -10.78 -29.02
CA ALA A 349 6.97 -11.19 -29.22
C ALA A 349 7.28 -11.48 -30.70
N PRO A 350 8.52 -11.23 -31.16
CA PRO A 350 8.95 -11.61 -32.52
C PRO A 350 8.77 -13.12 -32.77
N GLU A 351 8.29 -13.49 -33.94
CA GLU A 351 7.94 -14.88 -34.24
C GLU A 351 9.15 -15.82 -34.20
N ASP A 352 10.28 -15.36 -34.74
CA ASP A 352 11.56 -16.07 -34.74
C ASP A 352 12.07 -16.36 -33.32
N GLU A 353 11.90 -15.41 -32.40
CA GLU A 353 12.21 -15.59 -30.99
C GLU A 353 11.35 -16.70 -30.37
N VAL A 354 10.04 -16.64 -30.58
CA VAL A 354 9.09 -17.62 -30.02
C VAL A 354 9.41 -19.02 -30.56
N ARG A 355 9.65 -19.16 -31.87
CA ARG A 355 10.00 -20.44 -32.49
C ARG A 355 11.31 -21.00 -31.93
N ARG A 356 12.32 -20.15 -31.76
CA ARG A 356 13.59 -20.56 -31.16
C ARG A 356 13.44 -21.05 -29.72
N GLN A 357 12.61 -20.39 -28.91
CA GLN A 357 12.32 -20.86 -27.55
C GLN A 357 11.48 -22.15 -27.57
N ALA A 358 10.54 -22.29 -28.49
CA ALA A 358 9.75 -23.51 -28.66
C ALA A 358 10.64 -24.73 -29.01
N GLU A 359 11.63 -24.56 -29.88
CA GLU A 359 12.63 -25.59 -30.16
C GLU A 359 13.43 -26.00 -28.92
N ARG A 360 13.84 -25.05 -28.08
CA ARG A 360 14.52 -25.34 -26.81
C ARG A 360 13.63 -26.12 -25.85
N VAL A 361 12.34 -25.80 -25.80
CA VAL A 361 11.36 -26.54 -25.01
C VAL A 361 11.24 -27.99 -25.51
N ARG A 362 11.16 -28.20 -26.83
CA ARG A 362 11.13 -29.56 -27.41
C ARG A 362 12.42 -30.32 -27.13
N ALA A 363 13.58 -29.68 -27.28
CA ALA A 363 14.88 -30.27 -26.98
C ALA A 363 15.01 -30.68 -25.49
N ALA A 364 14.29 -30.00 -24.59
CA ALA A 364 14.17 -30.39 -23.19
C ALA A 364 13.12 -31.49 -22.92
N GLY A 365 12.54 -32.11 -23.95
CA GLY A 365 11.56 -33.19 -23.85
C GLY A 365 10.17 -32.74 -23.38
N ARG A 366 9.81 -31.46 -23.62
CA ARG A 366 8.54 -30.87 -23.21
C ARG A 366 7.76 -30.34 -24.40
N VAL A 367 6.48 -30.06 -24.17
CA VAL A 367 5.59 -29.57 -25.24
C VAL A 367 5.51 -28.04 -25.19
N PRO A 368 5.95 -27.33 -26.24
CA PRO A 368 5.83 -25.88 -26.27
C PRO A 368 4.38 -25.46 -26.48
N VAL A 369 3.89 -24.61 -25.58
CA VAL A 369 2.54 -24.04 -25.64
C VAL A 369 2.66 -22.54 -25.70
N VAL A 370 2.06 -21.92 -26.72
CA VAL A 370 2.05 -20.46 -26.85
C VAL A 370 0.72 -19.90 -26.37
N LEU A 371 0.76 -18.92 -25.48
CA LEU A 371 -0.42 -18.20 -24.99
C LEU A 371 -0.41 -16.72 -25.39
N ALA A 372 -1.59 -16.21 -25.78
CA ALA A 372 -1.83 -14.81 -26.07
C ALA A 372 -3.30 -14.41 -25.81
N ALA A 373 -3.64 -13.14 -26.05
CA ALA A 373 -4.98 -12.61 -25.81
C ALA A 373 -5.95 -12.85 -26.98
N GLU A 374 -5.42 -13.04 -28.19
CA GLU A 374 -6.19 -13.15 -29.43
C GLU A 374 -5.78 -14.39 -30.25
N SER A 375 -6.66 -14.84 -31.14
CA SER A 375 -6.44 -16.06 -31.93
C SER A 375 -5.36 -15.90 -32.99
N ASP A 376 -5.30 -14.73 -33.63
CA ASP A 376 -4.31 -14.41 -34.66
C ASP A 376 -2.89 -14.39 -34.07
N GLN A 377 -2.73 -13.93 -32.83
CA GLN A 377 -1.45 -13.89 -32.11
C GLN A 377 -0.84 -15.26 -31.83
N VAL A 378 -1.64 -16.33 -31.76
CA VAL A 378 -1.13 -17.71 -31.53
C VAL A 378 -1.16 -18.56 -32.80
N SER A 379 -1.93 -18.15 -33.82
CA SER A 379 -2.12 -18.90 -35.06
C SER A 379 -0.84 -19.21 -35.87
N PRO A 380 0.24 -18.40 -35.84
CA PRO A 380 1.49 -18.74 -36.52
C PRO A 380 2.16 -20.00 -35.96
N TYR A 381 1.92 -20.34 -34.70
CA TYR A 381 2.61 -21.43 -34.02
C TYR A 381 1.84 -22.75 -34.09
N GLY A 382 0.52 -22.71 -34.32
CA GLY A 382 -0.29 -23.91 -34.43
C GLY A 382 -1.78 -23.57 -34.47
N ARG A 383 -2.63 -24.61 -34.37
CA ARG A 383 -4.09 -24.43 -34.38
C ARG A 383 -4.54 -23.63 -33.14
N PRO A 384 -5.13 -22.43 -33.31
CA PRO A 384 -5.58 -21.62 -32.18
C PRO A 384 -6.78 -22.29 -31.49
N ALA A 385 -6.74 -22.33 -30.15
CA ALA A 385 -7.82 -22.79 -29.30
C ALA A 385 -8.03 -21.80 -28.15
N GLN A 386 -9.25 -21.30 -27.98
CA GLN A 386 -9.59 -20.47 -26.82
C GLN A 386 -9.70 -21.36 -25.58
N ILE A 387 -8.77 -21.20 -24.64
CA ILE A 387 -8.75 -21.99 -23.41
C ILE A 387 -9.37 -21.27 -22.23
N MET A 388 -9.52 -19.94 -22.32
CA MET A 388 -10.24 -19.12 -21.34
C MET A 388 -11.05 -18.05 -22.07
N GLY A 389 -12.32 -17.91 -21.71
CA GLY A 389 -13.19 -16.83 -22.14
C GLY A 389 -14.11 -16.49 -20.97
N LEU A 390 -13.88 -15.34 -20.34
CA LEU A 390 -14.62 -14.90 -19.18
C LEU A 390 -15.06 -13.44 -19.36
N VAL A 391 -16.33 -13.18 -19.05
CA VAL A 391 -16.84 -11.83 -18.85
C VAL A 391 -17.29 -11.73 -17.41
N THR A 392 -16.67 -10.84 -16.66
CA THR A 392 -16.96 -10.61 -15.24
C THR A 392 -17.01 -9.12 -14.93
N ARG A 393 -17.17 -8.77 -13.66
CA ARG A 393 -17.18 -7.39 -13.18
C ARG A 393 -15.95 -7.17 -12.32
N GLN A 394 -15.30 -6.03 -12.49
CA GLN A 394 -14.22 -5.55 -11.61
C GLN A 394 -14.65 -4.22 -10.99
N ASP A 395 -13.97 -3.79 -9.93
CA ASP A 395 -14.16 -2.44 -9.40
C ASP A 395 -13.88 -1.40 -10.49
N GLU A 396 -14.66 -0.33 -10.49
CA GLU A 396 -14.35 0.82 -11.33
C GLU A 396 -13.03 1.48 -10.94
N ARG A 397 -12.50 2.34 -11.83
CA ARG A 397 -11.31 3.14 -11.54
C ARG A 397 -11.65 4.62 -11.57
N SER A 398 -11.60 5.25 -10.40
CA SER A 398 -11.85 6.68 -10.25
C SER A 398 -10.57 7.44 -9.82
N LEU A 399 -10.44 8.70 -10.26
CA LEU A 399 -9.28 9.56 -9.92
C LEU A 399 -9.62 10.71 -8.97
N VAL A 400 -10.84 11.24 -9.04
CA VAL A 400 -11.25 12.48 -8.34
C VAL A 400 -12.46 12.30 -7.42
N ASP A 401 -13.10 11.13 -7.45
CA ASP A 401 -14.26 10.80 -6.62
C ASP A 401 -14.12 9.40 -6.03
N ALA A 402 -14.88 9.12 -4.98
CA ALA A 402 -14.96 7.78 -4.41
C ALA A 402 -15.63 6.81 -5.39
N PRO A 403 -15.10 5.58 -5.55
CA PRO A 403 -15.66 4.62 -6.49
C PRO A 403 -17.06 4.18 -6.04
N ASN A 404 -18.04 4.29 -6.93
CA ASN A 404 -19.47 4.00 -6.70
C ASN A 404 -20.04 2.93 -7.65
N GLY A 405 -19.21 2.37 -8.54
CA GLY A 405 -19.64 1.43 -9.57
C GLY A 405 -18.67 0.26 -9.80
N THR A 406 -19.00 -0.53 -10.81
CA THR A 406 -18.16 -1.62 -11.32
C THR A 406 -18.06 -1.51 -12.84
N TRP A 407 -17.00 -2.06 -13.42
CA TRP A 407 -16.80 -2.12 -14.87
C TRP A 407 -16.81 -3.56 -15.36
N SER A 408 -17.21 -3.76 -16.61
CA SER A 408 -17.12 -5.06 -17.25
C SER A 408 -15.67 -5.38 -17.59
N LEU A 409 -15.21 -6.57 -17.22
CA LEU A 409 -13.90 -7.10 -17.53
C LEU A 409 -14.07 -8.32 -18.44
N ARG A 410 -13.49 -8.25 -19.63
CA ARG A 410 -13.39 -9.39 -20.55
C ARG A 410 -11.97 -9.93 -20.51
N ILE A 411 -11.86 -11.24 -20.31
CA ILE A 411 -10.59 -11.97 -20.24
C ILE A 411 -10.65 -13.08 -21.28
N ASN A 412 -9.68 -13.08 -22.19
CA ASN A 412 -9.51 -14.15 -23.16
C ASN A 412 -8.08 -14.66 -23.07
N VAL A 413 -7.92 -15.98 -23.15
CA VAL A 413 -6.62 -16.63 -23.31
C VAL A 413 -6.76 -17.64 -24.44
N TRP A 414 -5.96 -17.43 -25.47
CA TRP A 414 -5.81 -18.33 -26.61
C TRP A 414 -4.52 -19.12 -26.48
N MET A 415 -4.56 -20.34 -26.99
CA MET A 415 -3.49 -21.31 -26.94
C MET A 415 -3.20 -21.86 -28.32
N ALA A 416 -1.92 -22.06 -28.64
CA ALA A 416 -1.49 -22.92 -29.74
C ALA A 416 -0.39 -23.86 -29.27
N MET A 417 -0.39 -25.08 -29.80
CA MET A 417 0.69 -26.05 -29.61
C MET A 417 1.75 -25.74 -30.66
N ALA A 418 2.94 -25.33 -30.23
CA ALA A 418 3.93 -24.67 -31.08
C ALA A 418 4.93 -25.59 -31.74
#